data_AF-A0A5C3NUK4-F1
#
_entry.id   AF-A0A5C3NUK4-F1
#
_cell.length_a   1.000
_cell.length_b   1.000
_cell.length_c   1.000
_cell.angle_alpha   90.00
_cell.angle_beta   90.00
_cell.angle_gamma   90.00
#
_symmetry.space_group_name_H-M   'P 1'
#
loop_
_entity.id
_entity.type
_entity.pdbx_description
1 polymer ?
#
loop_
_entity_poly.entity_id
_entity_poly.type
_entity_poly.pdbx_seq_one_letter_code
_entity_poly.pdbx_strand_id
1 'polypeptide(L)'
;MWKIAKRGTKRQAVFHSVGVWCWNSHLETGNFVPVGETAPEWLSEGRIQSSPSSLCQLSYGLDTENDKSLWHAQKAFEKFVTSREGFNAHNKQRRQWQSGQEGNDGTFILTSPIFCKRTPYTRTKEARIRYKLHEWIAAATQEDSEYFANPDRPKIGELRGDKVVDIKTCTPPGPKVGDVVWFSFVVDVFIGRQYWVTNMVPLEFIRVGRLAPDLL
;
A
#
# COMPACT_ATOMS: atom_id res chain seq x y z
N MET A 1 -16.48 1.86 -6.66
CA MET A 1 -15.20 1.14 -6.50
C MET A 1 -15.42 -0.30 -6.88
N TRP A 2 -14.60 -0.84 -7.75
CA TRP A 2 -14.64 -2.24 -8.19
C TRP A 2 -13.60 -3.04 -7.43
N LYS A 3 -13.97 -4.24 -7.00
CA LYS A 3 -13.09 -5.15 -6.24
C LYS A 3 -13.05 -6.49 -6.95
N ILE A 4 -11.88 -7.10 -7.02
CA ILE A 4 -11.76 -8.47 -7.52
C ILE A 4 -12.10 -9.43 -6.38
N ALA A 5 -13.08 -10.32 -6.60
CA ALA A 5 -13.56 -11.26 -5.59
C ALA A 5 -13.19 -12.71 -5.95
N LYS A 6 -13.06 -13.56 -4.91
CA LYS A 6 -12.89 -15.00 -5.08
C LYS A 6 -14.12 -15.58 -5.78
N ARG A 7 -13.91 -16.38 -6.83
CA ARG A 7 -14.97 -16.99 -7.66
C ARG A 7 -16.05 -17.64 -6.78
N GLY A 8 -17.31 -17.35 -7.09
CA GLY A 8 -18.46 -17.86 -6.36
C GLY A 8 -18.72 -17.19 -5.01
N THR A 9 -18.00 -16.13 -4.65
CA THR A 9 -18.15 -15.45 -3.36
C THR A 9 -18.16 -13.93 -3.51
N LYS A 10 -18.61 -13.23 -2.45
CA LYS A 10 -18.44 -11.78 -2.29
C LYS A 10 -17.14 -11.41 -1.56
N ARG A 11 -16.29 -12.38 -1.22
CA ARG A 11 -15.04 -12.14 -0.50
C ARG A 11 -13.98 -11.64 -1.48
N GLN A 12 -13.28 -10.58 -1.10
CA GLN A 12 -12.19 -10.04 -1.92
C GLN A 12 -11.12 -11.11 -2.13
N ALA A 13 -10.64 -11.23 -3.37
CA ALA A 13 -9.54 -12.14 -3.70
C ALA A 13 -8.24 -11.58 -3.15
N VAL A 14 -7.47 -12.44 -2.49
CA VAL A 14 -6.11 -12.15 -2.03
C VAL A 14 -5.14 -12.78 -3.02
N PHE A 15 -4.19 -11.97 -3.47
CA PHE A 15 -3.14 -12.36 -4.38
C PHE A 15 -1.80 -12.34 -3.65
N HIS A 16 -0.85 -13.09 -4.18
CA HIS A 16 0.47 -13.27 -3.61
C HIS A 16 1.52 -13.06 -4.70
N SER A 17 2.60 -12.38 -4.38
CA SER A 17 3.75 -12.22 -5.27
C SER A 17 5.03 -12.11 -4.45
N VAL A 18 6.15 -12.21 -5.13
CA VAL A 18 7.47 -11.87 -4.60
C VAL A 18 7.91 -10.54 -5.22
N GLY A 19 8.73 -9.79 -4.51
CA GLY A 19 9.38 -8.60 -5.02
C GLY A 19 10.67 -8.32 -4.26
N VAL A 20 11.50 -7.44 -4.82
CA VAL A 20 12.72 -6.96 -4.19
C VAL A 20 12.44 -5.58 -3.62
N TRP A 21 12.74 -5.38 -2.34
CA TRP A 21 12.49 -4.12 -1.67
C TRP A 21 13.47 -3.04 -2.14
N CYS A 22 12.95 -1.91 -2.60
CA CYS A 22 13.76 -0.77 -3.04
C CYS A 22 13.76 0.34 -1.98
N TRP A 23 12.57 0.77 -1.54
CA TRP A 23 12.43 1.81 -0.52
C TRP A 23 11.05 1.77 0.12
N ASN A 24 10.86 2.52 1.21
CA ASN A 24 9.54 2.77 1.79
C ASN A 24 9.50 4.11 2.53
N SER A 25 8.31 4.67 2.66
CA SER A 25 8.07 5.73 3.65
C SER A 25 8.18 5.17 5.07
N HIS A 26 8.25 6.03 6.09
CA HIS A 26 8.17 5.59 7.49
C HIS A 26 7.01 4.61 7.70
N LEU A 27 7.30 3.45 8.31
CA LEU A 27 6.36 2.31 8.33
C LEU A 27 5.10 2.55 9.17
N GLU A 28 5.11 3.59 10.00
CA GLU A 28 3.99 3.93 10.88
C GLU A 28 3.27 5.21 10.47
N THR A 29 4.01 6.22 10.03
CA THR A 29 3.50 7.59 9.79
C THR A 29 3.51 7.97 8.31
N GLY A 30 4.18 7.20 7.45
CA GLY A 30 4.23 7.44 6.01
C GLY A 30 4.65 8.86 5.64
N ASN A 31 3.74 9.58 4.98
CA ASN A 31 3.90 11.00 4.64
C ASN A 31 3.15 11.96 5.57
N PHE A 32 2.55 11.47 6.66
CA PHE A 32 1.88 12.31 7.65
C PHE A 32 2.90 12.86 8.64
N VAL A 33 2.99 14.20 8.70
CA VAL A 33 3.87 14.94 9.62
C VAL A 33 3.04 16.06 10.23
N PRO A 34 2.68 15.99 11.52
CA PRO A 34 1.91 17.04 12.18
C PRO A 34 2.56 18.42 12.08
N VAL A 35 1.74 19.47 12.16
CA VAL A 35 2.24 20.86 12.19
C VAL A 35 3.16 21.05 13.38
N GLY A 36 4.35 21.61 13.15
CA GLY A 36 5.37 21.86 14.18
C GLY A 36 6.38 20.73 14.36
N GLU A 37 6.13 19.55 13.79
CA GLU A 37 7.09 18.44 13.80
C GLU A 37 8.12 18.59 12.66
N THR A 38 9.32 18.06 12.88
CA THR A 38 10.37 18.04 11.84
C THR A 38 10.10 16.90 10.87
N ALA A 39 9.90 17.25 9.59
CA ALA A 39 9.76 16.25 8.55
C ALA A 39 11.06 15.46 8.38
N PRO A 40 11.00 14.14 8.17
CA PRO A 40 12.20 13.37 7.86
C PRO A 40 12.87 13.88 6.57
N GLU A 41 14.20 13.94 6.55
CA GLU A 41 14.98 14.51 5.42
C GLU A 41 14.66 13.86 4.06
N TRP A 42 14.31 12.58 4.05
CA TRP A 42 13.98 11.83 2.83
C TRP A 42 12.55 12.11 2.31
N LEU A 43 11.70 12.81 3.07
CA LEU A 43 10.33 13.12 2.68
C LEU A 43 10.26 14.50 2.03
N SER A 44 10.11 14.53 0.70
CA SER A 44 9.97 15.78 -0.05
C SER A 44 8.78 16.63 0.44
N GLU A 45 8.96 17.95 0.54
CA GLU A 45 7.94 18.88 1.06
C GLU A 45 6.56 18.72 0.39
N GLY A 46 6.52 18.59 -0.94
CA GLY A 46 5.28 18.43 -1.70
C GLY A 46 4.51 17.13 -1.42
N ARG A 47 5.10 16.18 -0.68
CA ARG A 47 4.46 14.92 -0.27
C ARG A 47 3.95 14.95 1.16
N ILE A 48 4.38 15.92 1.96
CA ILE A 48 3.99 16.06 3.37
C ILE A 48 2.49 16.30 3.46
N GLN A 49 1.85 15.62 4.40
CA GLN A 49 0.47 15.86 4.77
C GLN A 49 0.44 16.24 6.26
N SER A 50 0.06 17.48 6.54
CA SER A 50 0.04 18.02 7.91
C SER A 50 -1.31 17.89 8.60
N SER A 51 -2.31 17.33 7.91
CA SER A 51 -3.66 17.10 8.45
C SER A 51 -4.17 15.71 8.05
N PRO A 52 -4.93 15.02 8.91
CA PRO A 52 -5.48 13.71 8.60
C PRO A 52 -6.38 13.75 7.37
N SER A 53 -6.08 12.92 6.38
CA SER A 53 -6.82 12.88 5.12
C SER A 53 -6.64 11.54 4.40
N SER A 54 -7.41 11.33 3.33
CA SER A 54 -7.22 10.19 2.41
C SER A 54 -5.92 10.25 1.59
N LEU A 55 -5.20 11.38 1.64
CA LEU A 55 -3.89 11.56 0.98
C LEU A 55 -2.73 11.13 1.87
N CYS A 56 -2.98 10.89 3.16
CA CYS A 56 -1.99 10.32 4.08
C CYS A 56 -1.81 8.83 3.80
N GLN A 57 -0.62 8.44 3.34
CA GLN A 57 -0.33 7.11 2.81
C GLN A 57 1.02 6.59 3.28
N LEU A 58 1.04 5.28 3.55
CA LEU A 58 2.26 4.47 3.57
C LEU A 58 2.57 4.06 2.13
N SER A 59 3.83 4.21 1.71
CA SER A 59 4.30 3.85 0.37
C SER A 59 5.44 2.84 0.45
N TYR A 60 5.40 1.84 -0.42
CA TYR A 60 6.39 0.76 -0.52
C TYR A 60 6.81 0.62 -1.97
N GLY A 61 8.09 0.84 -2.26
CA GLY A 61 8.69 0.67 -3.57
C GLY A 61 9.30 -0.72 -3.71
N LEU A 62 8.85 -1.47 -4.71
CA LEU A 62 9.47 -2.72 -5.13
C LEU A 62 10.24 -2.50 -6.42
N ASP A 63 11.46 -3.02 -6.47
CA ASP A 63 12.27 -3.04 -7.67
C ASP A 63 11.60 -3.94 -8.72
N THR A 64 11.49 -3.40 -9.93
CA THR A 64 10.94 -4.08 -11.10
C THR A 64 11.81 -3.83 -12.33
N GLU A 65 13.08 -3.44 -12.16
CA GLU A 65 14.01 -3.22 -13.27
C GLU A 65 14.20 -4.50 -14.07
N ASN A 66 14.45 -5.61 -13.37
CA ASN A 66 14.66 -6.94 -13.96
C ASN A 66 13.40 -7.82 -14.02
N ASP A 67 12.45 -7.65 -13.09
CA ASP A 67 11.18 -8.40 -13.08
C ASP A 67 9.97 -7.49 -13.32
N LYS A 68 9.32 -7.67 -14.47
CA LYS A 68 8.12 -6.92 -14.89
C LYS A 68 6.81 -7.63 -14.53
N SER A 69 6.84 -8.71 -13.74
CA SER A 69 5.68 -9.52 -13.39
C SER A 69 4.54 -8.71 -12.76
N LEU A 70 4.85 -7.75 -11.89
CA LEU A 70 3.83 -6.87 -11.28
C LEU A 70 3.15 -5.96 -12.30
N TRP A 71 3.90 -5.44 -13.27
CA TRP A 71 3.33 -4.65 -14.37
C TRP A 71 2.44 -5.50 -15.27
N HIS A 72 2.85 -6.74 -15.58
CA HIS A 72 2.04 -7.69 -16.33
C HIS A 72 0.76 -8.06 -15.58
N ALA A 73 0.85 -8.31 -14.27
CA ALA A 73 -0.30 -8.59 -13.42
C ALA A 73 -1.28 -7.40 -13.40
N GLN A 74 -0.79 -6.17 -13.26
CA GLN A 74 -1.61 -4.97 -13.33
C GLN A 74 -2.40 -4.88 -14.64
N LYS A 75 -1.70 -5.06 -15.78
CA LYS A 75 -2.33 -5.05 -17.11
C LYS A 75 -3.37 -6.17 -17.25
N ALA A 76 -3.13 -7.34 -16.67
CA ALA A 76 -4.09 -8.44 -16.67
C ALA A 76 -5.36 -8.10 -15.86
N PHE A 77 -5.23 -7.48 -14.67
CA PHE A 77 -6.37 -7.00 -13.89
C PHE A 77 -7.14 -5.90 -14.61
N GLU A 78 -6.44 -4.96 -15.24
CA GLU A 78 -7.02 -3.89 -16.05
C GLU A 78 -7.80 -4.44 -17.25
N LYS A 79 -7.23 -5.41 -17.97
CA LYS A 79 -7.91 -6.11 -19.06
C LYS A 79 -9.15 -6.87 -18.55
N PHE A 80 -9.05 -7.51 -17.39
CA PHE A 80 -10.17 -8.25 -16.80
C PHE A 80 -11.33 -7.35 -16.40
N VAL A 81 -11.06 -6.19 -15.78
CA VAL A 81 -12.10 -5.28 -15.30
C VAL A 81 -12.74 -4.49 -16.45
N THR A 82 -11.94 -4.10 -17.45
CA THR A 82 -12.44 -3.39 -18.65
C THR A 82 -13.34 -4.25 -19.52
N SER A 83 -13.22 -5.59 -19.44
CA SER A 83 -14.12 -6.52 -20.12
C SER A 83 -15.45 -6.74 -19.39
N ARG A 84 -15.71 -6.08 -18.25
CA ARG A 84 -16.93 -6.27 -17.46
C ARG A 84 -17.99 -5.25 -17.89
N GLU A 85 -19.21 -5.74 -18.06
CA GLU A 85 -20.36 -4.88 -18.32
C GLU A 85 -20.53 -3.84 -17.21
N GLY A 86 -20.83 -2.60 -17.60
CA GLY A 86 -21.01 -1.47 -16.68
C GLY A 86 -19.72 -0.89 -16.11
N PHE A 87 -18.54 -1.45 -16.42
CA PHE A 87 -17.28 -0.82 -16.04
C PHE A 87 -17.08 0.51 -16.81
N ASN A 88 -16.64 1.55 -16.10
CA ASN A 88 -16.27 2.84 -16.68
C ASN A 88 -17.29 3.41 -17.68
N ALA A 89 -18.58 3.44 -17.30
CA ALA A 89 -19.69 3.89 -18.15
C ALA A 89 -19.52 5.27 -18.81
N HIS A 90 -18.65 6.13 -18.25
CA HIS A 90 -18.34 7.45 -18.78
C HIS A 90 -17.04 7.50 -19.61
N ASN A 91 -16.47 6.35 -20.00
CA ASN A 91 -15.27 6.24 -20.83
C ASN A 91 -14.10 7.10 -20.33
N LYS A 92 -13.89 7.15 -19.01
CA LYS A 92 -12.79 7.90 -18.41
C LYS A 92 -11.45 7.31 -18.82
N GLN A 93 -10.44 8.15 -18.92
CA GLN A 93 -9.09 7.69 -19.22
C GLN A 93 -8.47 6.98 -18.00
N ARG A 94 -7.58 6.03 -18.27
CA ARG A 94 -6.72 5.41 -17.25
C ARG A 94 -5.68 6.42 -16.81
N ARG A 95 -5.53 6.65 -15.50
CA ARG A 95 -4.54 7.60 -14.95
C ARG A 95 -3.15 7.20 -15.40
N GLN A 96 -2.31 8.10 -15.92
CA GLN A 96 -0.99 7.70 -16.45
C GLN A 96 0.03 7.28 -15.38
N TRP A 97 -0.06 7.84 -14.16
CA TRP A 97 0.79 7.44 -13.05
C TRP A 97 0.79 5.92 -12.85
N GLN A 98 1.98 5.33 -12.70
CA GLN A 98 2.16 3.89 -12.47
C GLN A 98 1.48 3.03 -13.55
N SER A 99 1.66 3.40 -14.82
CA SER A 99 1.17 2.64 -15.99
C SER A 99 2.09 1.51 -16.41
N GLY A 100 3.35 1.52 -15.97
CA GLY A 100 4.39 0.63 -16.48
C GLY A 100 4.71 0.91 -17.94
N GLN A 101 4.60 2.18 -18.36
CA GLN A 101 5.20 2.68 -19.60
C GLN A 101 6.71 2.81 -19.41
N GLU A 102 7.45 2.56 -20.49
CA GLU A 102 8.92 2.58 -20.53
C GLU A 102 9.47 3.91 -19.96
N GLY A 103 10.47 3.80 -19.09
CA GLY A 103 11.08 4.95 -18.39
C GLY A 103 10.44 5.29 -17.04
N ASN A 104 9.36 4.60 -16.62
CA ASN A 104 8.78 4.71 -15.28
C ASN A 104 8.29 3.34 -14.75
N ASP A 105 9.04 2.29 -15.09
CA ASP A 105 8.72 0.90 -14.80
C ASP A 105 9.86 0.18 -14.04
N GLY A 106 10.87 0.92 -13.57
CA GLY A 106 11.94 0.41 -12.70
C GLY A 106 11.48 0.18 -11.26
N THR A 107 10.41 0.84 -10.82
CA THR A 107 9.85 0.66 -9.47
C THR A 107 8.33 0.56 -9.49
N PHE A 108 7.80 -0.47 -8.84
CA PHE A 108 6.36 -0.62 -8.61
C PHE A 108 6.01 -0.14 -7.19
N ILE A 109 5.09 0.82 -7.08
CA ILE A 109 4.76 1.47 -5.80
C ILE A 109 3.43 0.96 -5.26
N LEU A 110 3.46 0.30 -4.11
CA LEU A 110 2.26 -0.11 -3.38
C LEU A 110 1.94 0.97 -2.33
N THR A 111 0.67 1.32 -2.17
CA THR A 111 0.25 2.29 -1.16
C THR A 111 -0.86 1.75 -0.26
N SER A 112 -0.83 2.17 1.00
CA SER A 112 -1.90 1.92 1.96
C SER A 112 -2.29 3.23 2.64
N PRO A 113 -3.59 3.52 2.80
CA PRO A 113 -4.00 4.70 3.55
C PRO A 113 -3.61 4.57 5.02
N ILE A 114 -3.23 5.70 5.62
CA ILE A 114 -2.98 5.82 7.07
C ILE A 114 -4.29 6.03 7.82
N PHE A 115 -5.16 6.87 7.26
CA PHE A 115 -6.42 7.26 7.87
C PHE A 115 -7.63 6.75 7.09
N CYS A 116 -8.70 6.43 7.81
CA CYS A 116 -10.02 6.13 7.28
C CYS A 116 -11.00 7.21 7.76
N LYS A 117 -11.84 7.73 6.86
CA LYS A 117 -12.86 8.71 7.25
C LYS A 117 -13.93 8.04 8.13
N ARG A 118 -14.30 8.68 9.25
CA ARG A 118 -15.44 8.28 10.07
C ARG A 118 -16.73 8.58 9.33
N THR A 119 -17.46 7.52 9.02
CA THR A 119 -18.78 7.56 8.39
C THR A 119 -19.65 6.50 9.07
N PRO A 120 -20.99 6.55 8.93
CA PRO A 120 -21.87 5.52 9.48
C PRO A 120 -21.45 4.08 9.10
N TYR A 121 -20.85 3.90 7.92
CA TYR A 121 -20.45 2.58 7.41
C TYR A 121 -19.05 2.12 7.84
N THR A 122 -18.19 3.06 8.26
CA THR A 122 -16.77 2.77 8.57
C THR A 122 -16.49 2.79 10.06
N ARG A 123 -17.34 3.41 10.88
CA ARG A 123 -17.14 3.56 12.33
C ARG A 123 -16.94 2.23 13.05
N THR A 124 -17.67 1.18 12.66
CA THR A 124 -17.51 -0.16 13.25
C THR A 124 -16.13 -0.77 12.99
N LYS A 125 -15.40 -0.30 11.98
CA LYS A 125 -14.05 -0.78 11.68
C LYS A 125 -13.01 -0.24 12.64
N GLU A 126 -13.26 0.89 13.31
CA GLU A 126 -12.34 1.48 14.28
C GLU A 126 -12.03 0.52 15.44
N ALA A 127 -13.04 -0.22 15.91
CA ALA A 127 -12.88 -1.26 16.93
C ALA A 127 -11.99 -2.45 16.48
N ARG A 128 -11.64 -2.54 15.19
CA ARG A 128 -10.74 -3.58 14.64
C ARG A 128 -9.26 -3.19 14.69
N ILE A 129 -8.91 -1.98 15.14
CA ILE A 129 -7.51 -1.59 15.30
C ILE A 129 -6.90 -2.45 16.42
N ARG A 130 -5.90 -3.28 16.07
CA ARG A 130 -5.21 -4.20 17.01
C ARG A 130 -3.73 -3.88 17.21
N TYR A 131 -3.23 -2.82 16.57
CA TYR A 131 -1.81 -2.47 16.62
C TYR A 131 -1.59 -1.20 17.45
N LYS A 132 -0.40 -1.09 18.04
CA LYS A 132 0.02 0.15 18.73
C LYS A 132 0.15 1.27 17.70
N LEU A 133 -0.57 2.37 17.95
CA LEU A 133 -0.48 3.59 17.15
C LEU A 133 0.81 4.34 17.48
N HIS A 134 1.42 4.94 16.46
CA HIS A 134 2.41 6.00 16.65
C HIS A 134 1.72 7.19 17.35
N GLU A 135 2.45 7.94 18.17
CA GLU A 135 1.90 9.07 18.93
C GLU A 135 1.22 10.11 18.03
N TRP A 136 1.84 10.45 16.90
CA TRP A 136 1.25 11.36 15.90
C TRP A 136 -0.08 10.85 15.36
N ILE A 137 -0.20 9.55 15.10
CA ILE A 137 -1.43 8.95 14.59
C ILE A 137 -2.48 8.93 15.68
N ALA A 138 -2.13 8.57 16.91
CA ALA A 138 -3.03 8.58 18.04
C ALA A 138 -3.60 9.98 18.32
N ALA A 139 -2.76 11.03 18.26
CA ALA A 139 -3.19 12.41 18.40
C ALA A 139 -4.11 12.86 17.26
N ALA A 140 -3.83 12.43 16.03
CA ALA A 140 -4.64 12.73 14.85
C ALA A 140 -6.02 12.03 14.82
N THR A 141 -6.20 10.98 15.62
CA THR A 141 -7.39 10.10 15.57
C THR A 141 -8.19 10.09 16.86
N GLN A 142 -8.14 11.17 17.65
CA GLN A 142 -9.01 11.35 18.82
C GLN A 142 -10.50 11.27 18.43
N GLU A 143 -11.39 11.04 19.40
CA GLU A 143 -12.82 10.74 19.13
C GLU A 143 -13.56 11.82 18.34
N ASP A 144 -13.14 13.08 18.47
CA ASP A 144 -13.67 14.26 17.81
C ASP A 144 -13.16 14.45 16.37
N SER A 145 -12.11 13.72 15.96
CA SER A 145 -11.57 13.79 14.61
C SER A 145 -12.55 13.26 13.54
N GLU A 146 -12.46 13.77 12.31
CA GLU A 146 -13.18 13.17 11.18
C GLU A 146 -12.59 11.82 10.74
N TYR A 147 -11.41 11.46 11.24
CA TYR A 147 -10.63 10.32 10.77
C TYR A 147 -10.18 9.43 11.92
N PHE A 148 -10.12 8.12 11.65
CA PHE A 148 -9.52 7.12 12.52
C PHE A 148 -8.38 6.40 11.82
N ALA A 149 -7.50 5.72 12.56
CA ALA A 149 -6.38 4.99 11.98
C ALA A 149 -6.89 3.80 11.14
N ASN A 150 -6.26 3.53 10.01
CA ASN A 150 -6.65 2.44 9.14
C ASN A 150 -6.45 1.09 9.86
N PRO A 151 -7.51 0.31 10.14
CA PRO A 151 -7.40 -0.96 10.84
C PRO A 151 -6.73 -2.05 9.98
N ASP A 152 -6.76 -1.87 8.66
CA ASP A 152 -6.22 -2.80 7.68
C ASP A 152 -4.80 -2.38 7.24
N ARG A 153 -3.99 -1.83 8.17
CA ARG A 153 -2.59 -1.45 7.91
C ARG A 153 -1.77 -2.69 7.53
N PRO A 154 -0.90 -2.63 6.49
CA PRO A 154 -0.05 -3.73 6.11
C PRO A 154 0.81 -4.22 7.28
N LYS A 155 0.84 -5.54 7.48
CA LYS A 155 1.76 -6.16 8.43
C LYS A 155 3.13 -6.31 7.80
N ILE A 156 4.19 -6.15 8.58
CA ILE A 156 5.56 -6.36 8.09
C ILE A 156 6.24 -7.33 9.04
N GLY A 157 6.73 -8.43 8.48
CA GLY A 157 7.36 -9.51 9.24
C GLY A 157 8.60 -10.07 8.56
N GLU A 158 9.25 -10.98 9.25
CA GLU A 158 10.38 -11.77 8.77
C GLU A 158 10.08 -13.26 8.98
N LEU A 159 10.39 -14.08 7.98
CA LEU A 159 10.34 -15.52 8.09
C LEU A 159 11.59 -16.02 8.83
N ARG A 160 11.40 -16.62 10.00
CA ARG A 160 12.44 -17.29 10.80
C ARG A 160 12.09 -18.75 10.99
N GLY A 161 12.77 -19.62 10.23
CA GLY A 161 12.39 -21.04 10.17
C GLY A 161 10.99 -21.19 9.58
N ASP A 162 10.08 -21.72 10.38
CA ASP A 162 8.67 -21.97 10.02
C ASP A 162 7.70 -20.87 10.50
N LYS A 163 8.20 -19.81 11.14
CA LYS A 163 7.37 -18.77 11.76
C LYS A 163 7.62 -17.39 11.18
N VAL A 164 6.54 -16.64 11.04
CA VAL A 164 6.60 -15.19 10.74
C VAL A 164 6.61 -14.42 12.05
N VAL A 165 7.63 -13.60 12.26
CA VAL A 165 7.77 -12.71 13.41
C VAL A 165 7.66 -11.25 13.01
N ASP A 166 7.30 -10.36 13.93
CA ASP A 166 7.25 -8.91 13.67
C ASP A 166 8.64 -8.42 13.29
N ILE A 167 8.75 -7.70 12.17
CA ILE A 167 10.05 -7.23 11.67
C ILE A 167 10.74 -6.28 12.66
N LYS A 168 9.99 -5.60 13.53
CA LYS A 168 10.56 -4.68 14.54
C LYS A 168 11.39 -5.39 15.60
N THR A 169 11.16 -6.69 15.81
CA THR A 169 11.95 -7.51 16.74
C THR A 169 13.13 -8.19 16.04
N CYS A 170 13.31 -7.94 14.74
CA CYS A 170 14.35 -8.53 13.92
C CYS A 170 15.58 -7.61 13.78
N THR A 171 16.65 -8.15 13.19
CA THR A 171 17.87 -7.40 12.90
C THR A 171 18.18 -7.55 11.41
N PRO A 172 18.08 -6.46 10.60
CA PRO A 172 17.65 -5.11 10.98
C PRO A 172 16.14 -5.02 11.28
N PRO A 173 15.68 -4.05 12.11
CA PRO A 173 14.28 -3.93 12.58
C PRO A 173 13.35 -3.29 11.54
N GLY A 174 13.48 -3.71 10.29
CA GLY A 174 12.73 -3.20 9.15
C GLY A 174 13.35 -3.66 7.82
N PRO A 175 12.62 -3.51 6.71
CA PRO A 175 13.12 -3.85 5.39
C PRO A 175 14.29 -2.95 4.99
N LYS A 176 15.19 -3.49 4.17
CA LYS A 176 16.32 -2.79 3.57
C LYS A 176 16.31 -2.99 2.06
N VAL A 177 17.01 -2.09 1.37
CA VAL A 177 17.24 -2.22 -0.07
C VAL A 177 17.85 -3.59 -0.36
N GLY A 178 17.26 -4.30 -1.32
CA GLY A 178 17.66 -5.65 -1.71
C GLY A 178 17.02 -6.78 -0.91
N ASP A 179 16.22 -6.50 0.11
CA ASP A 179 15.48 -7.55 0.81
C ASP A 179 14.46 -8.19 -0.14
N VAL A 180 14.44 -9.53 -0.20
CA VAL A 180 13.43 -10.28 -0.95
C VAL A 180 12.21 -10.45 -0.05
N VAL A 181 11.06 -10.01 -0.53
CA VAL A 181 9.79 -10.06 0.21
C VAL A 181 8.76 -10.90 -0.53
N TRP A 182 8.12 -11.81 0.19
CA TRP A 182 6.80 -12.32 -0.20
C TRP A 182 5.77 -11.33 0.34
N PHE A 183 4.85 -10.88 -0.50
CA PHE A 183 3.75 -10.03 -0.06
C PHE A 183 2.40 -10.51 -0.57
N SER A 184 1.38 -10.18 0.22
CA SER A 184 -0.03 -10.43 -0.09
C SER A 184 -0.73 -9.10 -0.37
N PHE A 185 -1.63 -9.07 -1.35
CA PHE A 185 -2.35 -7.86 -1.73
C PHE A 185 -3.75 -8.15 -2.24
N VAL A 186 -4.59 -7.11 -2.26
CA VAL A 186 -5.88 -7.12 -2.94
C VAL A 186 -5.88 -6.11 -4.08
N VAL A 187 -6.79 -6.28 -5.05
CA VAL A 187 -6.92 -5.35 -6.18
C VAL A 187 -8.21 -4.56 -6.05
N ASP A 188 -8.06 -3.24 -6.00
CA ASP A 188 -9.14 -2.26 -6.03
C ASP A 188 -9.02 -1.41 -7.30
N VAL A 189 -10.12 -1.24 -8.04
CA VAL A 189 -10.18 -0.34 -9.20
C VAL A 189 -11.14 0.81 -8.88
N PHE A 190 -10.60 2.02 -8.87
CA PHE A 190 -11.33 3.23 -8.51
C PHE A 190 -11.60 4.06 -9.76
N ILE A 191 -12.87 4.42 -10.00
CA ILE A 191 -13.28 5.34 -11.06
C ILE A 191 -13.50 6.71 -10.39
N GLY A 192 -12.51 7.59 -10.52
CA GLY A 192 -12.54 8.94 -9.97
C GLY A 192 -13.32 9.92 -10.85
N ARG A 193 -13.17 11.23 -10.60
CA ARG A 193 -13.83 12.27 -11.41
C ARG A 193 -13.29 12.33 -12.83
N GLN A 194 -11.97 12.44 -13.00
CA GLN A 194 -11.31 12.58 -14.30
C GLN A 194 -10.77 11.25 -14.85
N TYR A 195 -10.19 10.42 -13.99
CA TYR A 195 -9.50 9.19 -14.37
C TYR A 195 -10.00 7.99 -13.58
N TRP A 196 -9.77 6.79 -14.09
CA TRP A 196 -9.80 5.57 -13.30
C TRP A 196 -8.39 5.04 -13.04
N VAL A 197 -8.21 4.27 -11.98
CA VAL A 197 -6.92 3.75 -11.53
C VAL A 197 -7.07 2.37 -10.91
N THR A 198 -6.06 1.51 -11.12
CA THR A 198 -5.89 0.23 -10.46
C THR A 198 -4.93 0.38 -9.29
N ASN A 199 -5.31 -0.10 -8.12
CA ASN A 199 -4.47 -0.13 -6.93
C ASN A 199 -4.28 -1.58 -6.49
N MET A 200 -3.03 -1.99 -6.35
CA MET A 200 -2.68 -3.18 -5.59
C MET A 200 -2.46 -2.74 -4.14
N VAL A 201 -3.43 -3.06 -3.28
CA VAL A 201 -3.41 -2.64 -1.87
C VAL A 201 -2.72 -3.73 -1.06
N PRO A 202 -1.53 -3.46 -0.49
CA PRO A 202 -0.80 -4.46 0.26
C PRO A 202 -1.54 -4.82 1.55
N LEU A 203 -1.46 -6.08 1.95
CA LEU A 203 -1.99 -6.61 3.21
C LEU A 203 -0.86 -6.99 4.18
N GLU A 204 0.21 -7.55 3.64
CA GLU A 204 1.39 -7.91 4.41
C GLU A 204 2.63 -8.03 3.53
N PHE A 205 3.79 -7.84 4.14
CA PHE A 205 5.10 -8.11 3.58
C PHE A 205 5.88 -9.00 4.55
N ILE A 206 6.49 -10.06 4.02
CA ILE A 206 7.29 -11.02 4.77
C ILE A 206 8.67 -11.05 4.12
N ARG A 207 9.68 -10.57 4.84
CA ARG A 207 11.08 -10.74 4.43
C ARG A 207 11.44 -12.22 4.48
N VAL A 208 11.87 -12.75 3.34
CA VAL A 208 12.24 -14.17 3.18
C VAL A 208 13.73 -14.36 2.83
N GLY A 209 14.43 -13.27 2.53
CA GLY A 209 15.86 -13.31 2.22
C GLY A 209 16.37 -11.93 1.83
N ARG A 210 17.59 -11.90 1.31
CA ARG A 210 18.23 -10.70 0.80
C ARG A 210 19.07 -11.06 -0.43
N LEU A 211 19.00 -10.23 -1.46
CA LEU A 211 19.87 -10.37 -2.61
C LEU A 211 21.32 -10.08 -2.21
N ALA A 212 22.23 -10.79 -2.86
CA ALA A 212 23.65 -10.49 -2.74
C ALA A 212 23.91 -9.09 -3.35
N PRO A 213 24.82 -8.28 -2.78
CA PRO A 213 25.04 -6.90 -3.24
C PRO A 213 25.44 -6.76 -4.72
N ASP A 214 26.02 -7.80 -5.31
CA ASP A 214 26.40 -7.91 -6.72
C ASP A 214 25.22 -8.17 -7.67
N LEU A 215 24.04 -8.45 -7.12
CA LEU A 215 22.79 -8.66 -7.85
C LEU A 215 21.80 -7.49 -7.69
N LEU A 216 22.22 -6.40 -7.04
CA LEU A 216 21.46 -5.17 -6.88
C LEU A 216 21.72 -4.19 -8.03
#